data_AF-A0A133MTL0-F1
#
_entry.id   AF-A0A133MTL0-F1
#
_cell.length_a   1.000
_cell.length_b   1.000
_cell.length_c   1.000
_cell.angle_alpha   90.00
_cell.angle_beta   90.00
_cell.angle_gamma   90.00
#
_symmetry.space_group_name_H-M   'P 1'
#
loop_
_entity.id
_entity.type
_entity.pdbx_description
1 polymer ?
#
loop_
_entity_poly.entity_id
_entity_poly.type
_entity_poly.pdbx_seq_one_letter_code
_entity_poly.pdbx_strand_id
1 'polypeptide(L)' 'MKQESSDSTGYVYANGERDKSNKYHSTPTAHRMEGAIKMTRQQVEAQGYVACKKCF' A
#
# COMPACT_ATOMS: atom_id res chain seq x y z
N MET A 1 -13.08 16.70 14.31
CA MET A 1 -12.02 15.68 14.47
C MET A 1 -12.39 14.53 13.54
N LYS A 2 -11.61 14.26 12.49
CA LYS A 2 -11.95 13.22 11.50
C LYS A 2 -11.73 11.85 12.16
N GLN A 3 -12.81 11.08 12.18
CA GLN A 3 -12.98 9.85 12.94
C GLN A 3 -11.96 8.79 12.49
N GLU A 4 -11.14 8.32 13.44
CA GLU A 4 -10.51 7.00 13.40
C GLU A 4 -11.64 5.97 13.57
N SER A 5 -12.27 5.58 12.46
CA SER A 5 -13.01 4.33 12.42
C SER A 5 -11.98 3.21 12.58
N SER A 6 -12.10 2.46 13.67
CA SER A 6 -11.40 1.21 13.96
C SER A 6 -11.81 0.11 12.98
N ASP A 7 -11.67 0.37 11.68
CA ASP A 7 -11.85 -0.62 10.64
C ASP A 7 -10.52 -1.34 10.51
N SER A 8 -10.54 -2.65 10.72
CA SER A 8 -9.37 -3.52 10.60
C SER A 8 -8.91 -3.67 9.14
N THR A 9 -9.09 -2.63 8.31
CA THR A 9 -8.50 -2.51 6.98
C THR A 9 -7.02 -2.21 7.16
N GLY A 10 -6.25 -3.30 7.33
CA GLY A 10 -4.81 -3.26 7.49
C GLY A 10 -4.17 -2.30 6.49
N TYR A 11 -3.32 -1.42 7.02
CA TYR A 11 -2.52 -0.54 6.19
C TYR A 11 -1.67 -1.36 5.22
N VAL A 12 -1.54 -0.84 4.01
CA VAL A 12 -0.70 -1.39 2.95
C VAL A 12 0.31 -0.33 2.51
N TYR A 13 1.30 -0.79 1.78
CA TYR A 13 2.46 0.00 1.39
C TYR A 13 2.57 -0.02 -0.12
N ALA A 14 2.18 1.08 -0.75
CA ALA A 14 2.30 1.26 -2.19
C ALA A 14 3.74 1.59 -2.57
N ASN A 15 4.16 1.10 -3.73
CA ASN A 15 5.38 1.56 -4.39
C ASN A 15 5.34 3.09 -4.55
N GLY A 16 6.42 3.77 -4.15
CA GLY A 16 6.55 5.20 -4.36
C GLY A 16 6.80 5.55 -5.82
N GLU A 17 6.80 6.85 -6.15
CA GLU A 17 6.95 7.34 -7.54
C GLU A 17 8.25 6.91 -8.24
N ARG A 18 9.26 6.47 -7.48
CA ARG A 18 10.53 5.95 -8.01
C ARG A 18 10.40 4.56 -8.62
N ASP A 19 9.39 3.80 -8.23
CA ASP A 19 9.16 2.43 -8.70
C ASP A 19 8.13 2.44 -9.84
N LYS A 20 8.53 1.94 -11.02
CA LYS A 20 7.66 1.89 -12.23
C LYS A 20 6.47 0.93 -12.13
N SER A 21 6.28 0.26 -11.00
CA SER A 21 5.23 -0.75 -10.81
C SER A 21 4.16 -0.22 -9.87
N ASN A 22 2.91 -0.19 -10.33
CA ASN A 22 1.76 0.19 -9.50
C ASN A 22 1.37 -0.98 -8.59
N LYS A 23 2.25 -1.41 -7.69
CA LYS A 23 2.03 -2.51 -6.76
C LYS A 23 1.97 -2.03 -5.32
N TYR A 24 1.19 -2.72 -4.51
CA TYR A 24 1.18 -2.54 -3.06
C TYR A 24 1.50 -3.83 -2.32
N HIS A 25 2.06 -3.66 -1.13
CA HIS A 25 2.67 -4.70 -0.33
C HIS A 25 2.17 -4.63 1.12
N SER A 26 2.33 -5.74 1.86
CA SER A 26 1.96 -5.84 3.27
C SER A 26 2.97 -5.18 4.22
N THR A 27 4.20 -4.95 3.76
CA THR A 27 5.28 -4.34 4.56
C THR A 27 6.01 -3.24 3.75
N PRO A 28 6.51 -2.17 4.39
CA PRO A 28 7.18 -1.06 3.71
C PRO A 28 8.55 -1.42 3.12
N THR A 29 9.13 -2.55 3.53
CA THR A 29 10.46 -3.01 3.10
C THR A 29 10.41 -4.21 2.15
N ALA A 30 9.21 -4.57 1.67
CA ALA A 30 9.01 -5.71 0.78
C ALA A 30 9.87 -5.57 -0.48
N HIS A 31 10.59 -6.62 -0.86
CA HIS A 31 11.45 -6.63 -2.05
C HIS A 31 12.47 -5.48 -2.14
N ARG A 32 12.96 -4.97 -0.99
CA ARG A 32 13.86 -3.80 -0.93
C ARG A 32 13.21 -2.53 -1.48
N MET A 33 11.89 -2.40 -1.35
CA MET A 33 11.17 -1.18 -1.65
C MET A 33 11.72 -0.02 -0.82
N GLU A 34 12.01 1.10 -1.49
CA GLU A 34 12.40 2.36 -0.86
C GLU A 34 11.36 3.43 -1.17
N GLY A 35 10.99 4.23 -0.17
CA GLY A 35 9.96 5.26 -0.37
C GLY A 35 8.52 4.73 -0.41
N ALA A 36 8.26 3.64 0.32
CA ALA A 36 6.93 3.07 0.48
C ALA A 36 5.91 4.10 0.98
N ILE A 37 4.77 4.21 0.29
CA ILE A 37 3.69 5.12 0.67
C ILE A 37 2.65 4.32 1.46
N LYS A 38 2.51 4.63 2.76
CA LYS A 38 1.52 4.00 3.64
C LYS A 38 0.12 4.54 3.33
N MET A 39 -0.81 3.65 2.99
CA MET A 39 -2.20 3.98 2.71
C MET A 39 -3.13 2.81 3.04
N THR A 40 -4.44 3.01 2.98
CA THR A 40 -5.39 1.91 3.18
C THR A 40 -5.57 1.09 1.91
N ARG A 41 -6.02 -0.16 2.04
CA ARG A 41 -6.31 -1.02 0.88
C ARG A 41 -7.31 -0.39 -0.09
N GLN A 42 -8.35 0.25 0.43
CA GLN A 42 -9.34 0.96 -0.39
C GLN A 42 -8.72 2.11 -1.18
N GLN A 43 -7.83 2.90 -0.55
CA GLN A 43 -7.17 4.03 -1.20
C GLN A 43 -6.22 3.58 -2.31
N VAL A 44 -5.45 2.52 -2.08
CA VAL A 44 -4.46 2.02 -3.05
C VAL A 44 -5.14 1.40 -4.27
N GLU A 45 -6.22 0.63 -4.04
CA GLU A 45 -7.01 0.03 -5.11
C GLU A 45 -7.77 1.10 -5.91
N ALA A 46 -8.31 2.14 -5.25
CA ALA A 46 -8.94 3.27 -5.92
C ALA A 46 -7.96 4.09 -6.79
N GLN A 47 -6.67 4.09 -6.43
CA GLN A 47 -5.60 4.70 -7.23
C GLN A 47 -5.09 3.80 -8.37
N GLY A 48 -5.64 2.59 -8.52
CA GLY A 48 -5.27 1.65 -9.59
C GLY A 48 -4.01 0.82 -9.30
N TYR A 49 -3.54 0.80 -8.06
CA TYR A 49 -2.48 -0.12 -7.65
C TYR A 49 -3.03 -1.54 -7.49
N VAL A 50 -2.18 -2.51 -7.79
CA VAL A 50 -2.51 -3.94 -7.71
C VAL A 50 -1.74 -4.62 -6.59
N ALA A 51 -2.36 -5.61 -5.95
CA ALA A 51 -1.69 -6.38 -4.90
C ALA A 51 -0.45 -7.10 -5.45
N CYS A 52 0.65 -7.10 -4.69
CA CYS A 52 1.78 -7.95 -5.00
C CYS A 52 1.43 -9.42 -4.73
N LYS A 53 1.41 -10.26 -5.78
CA LYS A 53 1.14 -11.72 -5.71
C LYS A 53 2.09 -12.53 -4.80
N LYS A 54 3.19 -11.93 -4.32
CA LYS A 54 4.13 -12.56 -3.38
C LYS A 54 3.88 -12.12 -1.94
N CYS A 55 3.29 -10.95 -1.75
CA CYS A 55 2.96 -10.41 -0.43
C CYS A 55 1.50 -10.73 -0.03
N PHE A 56 0.66 -11.06 -1.01
CA PHE A 56 -0.73 -11.46 -0.92
C PHE A 56 -1.01 -12.53 -1.98
#